data_AF-A0A351GEX6-F1
#
_entry.id   AF-A0A351GEX6-F1
#
_cell.length_a   1.000
_cell.length_b   1.000
_cell.length_c   1.000
_cell.angle_alpha   90.00
_cell.angle_beta   90.00
_cell.angle_gamma   90.00
#
_symmetry.space_group_name_H-M   'P 1'
#
loop_
_entity.id
_entity.type
_entity.pdbx_description
1 polymer ?
#
loop_
_entity_poly.entity_id
_entity_poly.type
_entity_poly.pdbx_seq_one_letter_code
_entity_poly.pdbx_strand_id
1 'polypeptide(L)'
;YDAIQWSTNEEHFQAWCEGKTGYGMVDAGMRELNTTGFMHNRVRMVVSSFLTKHLLIDWRWGEAYFARKLLDFELASNNGGWQWAAGSGVDAAPYFRIFNPYTQITKFDKQHTYIKKWVPEWGTSAYPKEIVEHKAARELCLATYKEALNTN
;
A
#
# COMPACT_ATOMS: atom_id res chain seq x y z
N TYR A 1 -5.90 18.10 2.29
CA TYR A 1 -5.96 16.67 2.58
C TYR A 1 -6.03 16.38 4.09
N ASP A 2 -5.85 17.37 4.98
CA ASP A 2 -5.93 17.17 6.43
C ASP A 2 -7.34 16.86 6.96
N ALA A 3 -8.39 17.19 6.21
CA ALA A 3 -9.78 16.87 6.55
C ALA A 3 -10.18 15.41 6.25
N ILE A 4 -9.30 14.62 5.62
CA ILE A 4 -9.58 13.21 5.32
C ILE A 4 -9.72 12.45 6.64
N GLN A 5 -10.84 11.75 6.78
CA GLN A 5 -11.08 10.84 7.89
C GLN A 5 -10.34 9.52 7.64
N TRP A 6 -9.11 9.44 8.15
CA TRP A 6 -8.31 8.22 8.08
C TRP A 6 -8.85 7.15 9.02
N SER A 7 -8.77 5.89 8.59
CA SER A 7 -9.05 4.72 9.40
C SER A 7 -7.97 4.54 10.48
N THR A 8 -8.42 4.24 11.70
CA THR A 8 -7.56 3.87 12.84
C THR A 8 -7.53 2.36 13.07
N ASN A 9 -7.85 1.56 12.05
CA ASN A 9 -7.88 0.11 12.17
C ASN A 9 -6.46 -0.48 12.27
N GLU A 10 -6.02 -0.70 13.51
CA GLU A 10 -4.69 -1.25 13.82
C GLU A 10 -4.49 -2.69 13.32
N GLU A 11 -5.55 -3.50 13.27
CA GLU A 11 -5.46 -4.88 12.75
C GLU A 11 -5.10 -4.89 11.26
N HIS A 12 -5.72 -4.00 10.47
CA HIS A 12 -5.40 -3.82 9.05
C HIS A 12 -3.98 -3.29 8.87
N PHE A 13 -3.55 -2.35 9.72
CA PHE A 13 -2.19 -1.84 9.70
C PHE A 13 -1.17 -2.94 9.99
N GLN A 14 -1.43 -3.78 11.00
CA GLN A 14 -0.54 -4.87 11.38
C GLN A 14 -0.47 -5.93 10.28
N ALA A 15 -1.61 -6.30 9.67
CA ALA A 15 -1.64 -7.20 8.52
C ALA A 15 -0.84 -6.66 7.33
N TRP A 16 -0.88 -5.34 7.08
CA TRP A 16 -0.03 -4.69 6.09
C TRP A 16 1.45 -4.76 6.48
N CYS A 17 1.81 -4.41 7.71
CA CYS A 17 3.20 -4.48 8.20
C CYS A 17 3.79 -5.88 8.04
N GLU A 18 3.01 -6.93 8.33
CA GLU A 18 3.44 -8.33 8.28
C GLU A 18 3.40 -8.96 6.88
N GLY A 19 2.78 -8.29 5.89
CA GLY A 19 2.55 -8.88 4.56
C GLY A 19 1.59 -10.07 4.61
N LYS A 20 0.43 -9.86 5.25
CA LYS A 20 -0.69 -10.81 5.39
C LYS A 20 -2.02 -10.19 4.96
N THR A 21 -2.00 -9.32 3.96
CA THR A 21 -3.18 -8.62 3.45
C THR A 21 -4.05 -9.48 2.54
N GLY A 22 -3.51 -10.60 2.04
CA GLY A 22 -4.15 -11.41 1.01
C GLY A 22 -3.91 -10.89 -0.40
N TYR A 23 -3.14 -9.81 -0.58
CA TYR A 23 -2.77 -9.26 -1.89
C TYR A 23 -1.31 -9.55 -2.24
N GLY A 24 -1.08 -10.48 -3.17
CA GLY A 24 0.25 -11.09 -3.40
C GLY A 24 1.39 -10.11 -3.63
N MET A 25 1.18 -9.05 -4.43
CA MET A 25 2.21 -8.03 -4.66
C MET A 25 2.50 -7.18 -3.42
N VAL A 26 1.47 -6.91 -2.61
CA VAL A 26 1.61 -6.15 -1.36
C VAL A 26 2.35 -6.99 -0.33
N ASP A 27 1.91 -8.23 -0.14
CA ASP A 27 2.48 -9.16 0.81
C ASP A 27 3.94 -9.49 0.47
N ALA A 28 4.26 -9.71 -0.81
CA ALA A 28 5.62 -9.91 -1.28
C ALA A 28 6.53 -8.71 -0.97
N GLY A 29 6.04 -7.49 -1.22
CA GLY A 29 6.78 -6.26 -0.91
C GLY A 29 7.08 -6.12 0.57
N MET A 30 6.06 -6.27 1.41
CA MET A 30 6.22 -6.10 2.86
C MET A 30 7.14 -7.17 3.45
N ARG A 31 7.09 -8.40 2.94
CA ARG A 31 8.02 -9.48 3.34
C ARG A 31 9.45 -9.25 2.85
N GLU A 32 9.63 -8.73 1.63
CA GLU A 32 10.95 -8.29 1.13
C GLU A 32 11.57 -7.24 2.05
N LEU A 33 10.80 -6.18 2.36
CA LEU A 33 11.23 -5.11 3.26
C LEU A 33 11.62 -5.64 4.63
N ASN A 34 10.77 -6.48 5.22
CA ASN A 34 11.01 -7.00 6.56
C ASN A 34 12.23 -7.93 6.63
N THR A 35 12.54 -8.63 5.54
CA THR A 35 13.65 -9.59 5.49
C THR A 35 14.97 -8.92 5.14
N THR A 36 14.95 -7.93 4.24
CA THR A 36 16.18 -7.40 3.62
C THR A 36 16.47 -5.95 3.98
N GLY A 37 15.47 -5.20 4.42
CA GLY A 37 15.55 -3.75 4.57
C GLY A 37 15.56 -2.98 3.25
N PHE A 38 15.24 -3.63 2.13
CA PHE A 38 15.07 -3.01 0.82
C PHE A 38 13.69 -3.31 0.26
N MET A 39 13.21 -2.49 -0.67
CA MET A 39 12.01 -2.78 -1.44
C MET A 39 12.12 -2.11 -2.81
N HIS A 40 11.83 -2.82 -3.89
CA HIS A 40 11.87 -2.23 -5.22
C HIS A 40 10.88 -1.05 -5.35
N ASN A 41 11.28 0.05 -6.01
CA ASN A 41 10.50 1.30 -6.05
C ASN A 41 9.05 1.11 -6.56
N ARG A 42 8.85 0.28 -7.61
CA ARG A 42 7.49 -0.05 -8.08
C ARG A 42 6.65 -0.68 -6.97
N VAL A 43 7.24 -1.53 -6.15
CA VAL A 43 6.53 -2.22 -5.07
C VAL A 43 6.26 -1.25 -3.92
N ARG A 44 7.19 -0.32 -3.62
CA ARG A 44 6.96 0.81 -2.70
C ARG A 44 5.69 1.58 -3.09
N MET A 45 5.55 1.94 -4.36
CA MET A 45 4.33 2.61 -4.87
C MET A 45 3.05 1.79 -4.65
N VAL A 46 3.11 0.47 -4.83
CA VAL A 46 1.95 -0.42 -4.67
C VAL A 46 1.56 -0.55 -3.20
N VAL A 47 2.50 -0.82 -2.31
CA VAL A 47 2.21 -1.01 -0.87
C VAL A 47 1.76 0.30 -0.22
N SER A 48 2.33 1.45 -0.62
CA SER A 48 1.93 2.76 -0.09
C SER A 48 0.54 3.16 -0.59
N SER A 49 0.22 2.90 -1.86
CA SER A 49 -1.14 3.11 -2.37
C SER A 49 -2.14 2.18 -1.69
N PHE A 50 -1.78 0.92 -1.40
CA PHE A 50 -2.67 0.00 -0.72
C PHE A 50 -3.00 0.49 0.70
N LEU A 51 -2.00 0.92 1.47
CA LEU A 51 -2.21 1.47 2.81
C LEU A 51 -3.14 2.69 2.78
N THR A 52 -2.86 3.64 1.90
CA THR A 52 -3.54 4.95 1.88
C THR A 52 -4.88 4.96 1.14
N LYS A 53 -5.11 4.01 0.23
CA LYS A 53 -6.33 3.98 -0.61
C LYS A 53 -7.20 2.76 -0.35
N HIS A 54 -6.63 1.57 -0.14
CA HIS A 54 -7.44 0.38 0.14
C HIS A 54 -7.79 0.27 1.61
N LEU A 55 -6.84 0.57 2.49
CA LEU A 55 -7.05 0.51 3.95
C LEU A 55 -7.49 1.86 4.53
N LEU A 56 -7.36 2.95 3.76
CA LEU A 56 -7.60 4.33 4.20
C LEU A 56 -6.85 4.67 5.48
N ILE A 57 -5.68 4.09 5.71
CA ILE A 57 -4.85 4.40 6.87
C ILE A 57 -3.97 5.60 6.55
N ASP A 58 -3.72 6.45 7.56
CA ASP A 58 -2.87 7.63 7.42
C ASP A 58 -1.47 7.22 6.93
N TRP A 59 -1.03 7.88 5.85
CA TRP A 59 0.27 7.65 5.22
C TRP A 59 1.44 7.81 6.20
N ARG A 60 1.29 8.63 7.25
CA ARG A 60 2.31 8.84 8.29
C ARG A 60 2.65 7.54 9.03
N TRP A 61 1.71 6.61 9.14
CA TRP A 61 1.95 5.32 9.77
C TRP A 61 2.88 4.46 8.92
N GLY A 62 2.65 4.43 7.60
CA GLY A 62 3.50 3.74 6.65
C GLY A 62 4.88 4.40 6.50
N GLU A 63 4.92 5.73 6.50
CA GLU A 63 6.14 6.54 6.47
C GLU A 63 7.05 6.19 7.66
N ALA A 64 6.50 6.18 8.87
CA ALA A 64 7.22 5.80 10.09
C ALA A 64 7.64 4.32 10.08
N TYR A 65 6.82 3.43 9.51
CA TYR A 65 7.19 2.02 9.37
C TYR A 65 8.39 1.85 8.42
N PHE A 66 8.36 2.52 7.27
CA PHE A 66 9.44 2.51 6.28
C PHE A 66 10.73 3.08 6.86
N ALA A 67 10.66 4.17 7.63
CA ALA A 67 11.81 4.77 8.31
C ALA A 67 12.52 3.81 9.26
N ARG A 68 11.79 2.88 9.90
CA ARG A 68 12.38 1.87 10.80
C ARG A 68 12.95 0.65 10.08
N LYS A 69 12.58 0.41 8.82
CA LYS A 69 12.90 -0.83 8.10
C LYS A 69 13.87 -0.65 6.95
N LEU A 70 13.80 0.48 6.25
CA LEU A 70 14.63 0.73 5.08
C LEU A 70 16.08 1.01 5.47
N LEU A 71 17.01 0.22 4.96
CA LEU A 71 18.44 0.47 5.09
C LEU A 71 18.90 1.63 4.19
N ASP A 72 18.19 1.87 3.11
CA ASP A 72 18.39 2.99 2.18
C ASP A 72 17.50 4.20 2.50
N PHE A 73 17.06 4.34 3.77
CA PHE A 73 16.18 5.42 4.15
C PHE A 73 16.84 6.79 3.91
N GLU A 74 16.16 7.61 3.12
CA GLU A 74 16.46 9.02 2.92
C GLU A 74 15.14 9.80 3.06
N LEU A 75 15.13 10.80 3.93
CA LEU A 75 13.92 11.46 4.40
C LEU A 75 13.13 12.12 3.25
N ALA A 76 13.80 12.85 2.36
CA ALA A 76 13.13 13.56 1.28
C ALA A 76 12.46 12.60 0.30
N SER A 77 13.17 11.54 -0.09
CA SER A 77 12.68 10.50 -1.00
C SER A 77 11.53 9.69 -0.39
N ASN A 78 11.62 9.34 0.89
CA ASN A 78 10.55 8.60 1.57
C ASN A 78 9.30 9.46 1.74
N ASN A 79 9.46 10.69 2.23
CA ASN A 79 8.34 11.59 2.47
C ASN A 79 7.62 11.95 1.16
N GLY A 80 8.39 12.28 0.10
CA GLY A 80 7.84 12.56 -1.23
C GLY A 80 7.06 11.37 -1.82
N GLY A 81 7.57 10.14 -1.66
CA GLY A 81 6.88 8.93 -2.11
C GLY A 81 5.56 8.66 -1.40
N TRP A 82 5.52 8.85 -0.08
CA TRP A 82 4.30 8.67 0.72
C TRP A 82 3.26 9.75 0.46
N GLN A 83 3.69 11.02 0.34
CA GLN A 83 2.83 12.12 -0.07
C GLN A 83 2.22 11.85 -1.46
N TRP A 84 3.06 11.45 -2.43
CA TRP A 84 2.63 11.11 -3.78
C TRP A 84 1.55 10.00 -3.78
N ALA A 85 1.74 8.94 -2.98
CA ALA A 85 0.79 7.83 -2.87
C ALA A 85 -0.54 8.26 -2.19
N ALA A 86 -0.47 9.10 -1.16
CA ALA A 86 -1.64 9.66 -0.49
C ALA A 86 -2.42 10.64 -1.38
N GLY A 87 -1.82 11.12 -2.47
CA GLY A 87 -2.41 12.16 -3.32
C GLY A 87 -2.29 13.56 -2.73
N SER A 88 -1.45 13.73 -1.71
CA SER A 88 -1.10 15.01 -1.08
C SER A 88 0.28 15.47 -1.53
N GLY A 89 0.56 16.78 -1.56
CA GLY A 89 1.90 17.29 -1.89
C GLY A 89 2.09 17.66 -3.38
N VAL A 90 3.34 17.94 -3.77
CA VAL A 90 3.72 18.39 -5.13
C VAL A 90 3.71 17.21 -6.09
N ASP A 91 3.06 17.35 -7.26
CA ASP A 91 2.91 16.30 -8.30
C ASP A 91 2.30 14.97 -7.83
N ALA A 92 1.48 15.02 -6.78
CA ALA A 92 0.85 13.84 -6.23
C ALA A 92 -0.08 13.14 -7.22
N ALA A 93 -0.19 11.82 -7.11
CA ALA A 93 -1.17 11.08 -7.90
C ALA A 93 -2.58 11.63 -7.61
N PRO A 94 -3.40 11.92 -8.63
CA PRO A 94 -4.78 12.33 -8.39
C PRO A 94 -5.48 11.31 -7.50
N TYR A 95 -6.28 11.74 -6.53
CA TYR A 95 -6.82 10.84 -5.50
C TYR A 95 -7.60 9.64 -6.07
N PHE A 96 -8.23 9.81 -7.24
CA PHE A 96 -8.97 8.77 -7.94
C PHE A 96 -8.08 7.71 -8.63
N ARG A 97 -6.77 7.93 -8.67
CA ARG A 97 -5.76 6.98 -9.16
C ARG A 97 -5.46 5.95 -8.07
N ILE A 98 -6.34 4.97 -7.95
CA ILE A 98 -6.20 3.82 -7.05
C ILE A 98 -5.66 2.65 -7.85
N PHE A 99 -4.48 2.12 -7.50
CA PHE A 99 -3.92 0.96 -8.20
C PHE A 99 -4.81 -0.27 -8.02
N ASN A 100 -5.07 -1.00 -9.10
CA ASN A 100 -5.68 -2.32 -9.00
C ASN A 100 -4.55 -3.34 -8.73
N PRO A 101 -4.52 -4.02 -7.58
CA PRO A 101 -3.43 -4.93 -7.23
C PRO A 101 -3.22 -6.04 -8.25
N TYR A 102 -4.30 -6.60 -8.82
CA TYR A 102 -4.22 -7.68 -9.81
C TYR A 102 -3.58 -7.21 -11.13
N THR A 103 -3.90 -5.99 -11.59
CA THR A 103 -3.29 -5.46 -12.82
C THR A 103 -1.82 -5.07 -12.63
N GLN A 104 -1.39 -4.76 -11.40
CA GLN A 104 0.02 -4.57 -11.11
C GLN A 104 0.80 -5.88 -11.25
N ILE A 105 0.20 -7.02 -10.85
CA ILE A 105 0.81 -8.35 -11.03
C ILE A 105 0.97 -8.65 -12.52
N THR A 106 -0.09 -8.56 -13.31
CA THR A 106 -0.03 -8.92 -14.74
C THR A 106 0.93 -8.04 -15.53
N LYS A 107 1.14 -6.78 -15.10
CA LYS A 107 2.02 -5.83 -15.76
C LYS A 107 3.49 -5.93 -15.34
N PHE A 108 3.76 -6.22 -14.07
CA PHE A 108 5.12 -6.10 -13.50
C PHE A 108 5.71 -7.41 -12.96
N ASP A 109 4.89 -8.46 -12.75
CA ASP A 109 5.33 -9.79 -12.32
C ASP A 109 4.53 -10.90 -13.03
N LYS A 110 4.51 -10.86 -14.36
CA LYS A 110 3.70 -11.74 -15.21
C LYS A 110 3.96 -13.25 -14.98
N GLN A 111 5.19 -13.60 -14.61
CA GLN A 111 5.61 -14.97 -14.31
C GLN A 111 5.46 -15.33 -12.82
N HIS A 112 4.98 -14.40 -11.99
CA HIS A 112 4.85 -14.53 -10.54
C HIS A 112 6.19 -14.87 -9.85
N THR A 113 7.32 -14.46 -10.44
CA THR A 113 8.66 -14.77 -9.93
C THR A 113 8.91 -14.00 -8.64
N TYR A 114 8.52 -12.72 -8.58
CA TYR A 114 8.69 -11.89 -7.40
C TYR A 114 7.77 -12.34 -6.27
N ILE A 115 6.48 -12.57 -6.56
CA ILE A 115 5.51 -13.02 -5.55
C ILE A 115 5.91 -14.38 -4.98
N LYS A 116 6.23 -15.38 -5.82
CA LYS A 116 6.61 -16.71 -5.33
C LYS A 116 7.92 -16.72 -4.54
N LYS A 117 8.83 -15.78 -4.80
CA LYS A 117 10.07 -15.65 -4.03
C LYS A 117 9.79 -15.25 -2.58
N TRP A 118 8.88 -14.30 -2.35
CA TRP A 118 8.62 -13.70 -1.04
C TRP A 118 7.38 -14.28 -0.33
N VAL A 119 6.47 -14.88 -1.08
CA VAL A 119 5.23 -15.51 -0.62
C VAL A 119 5.15 -16.91 -1.27
N PRO A 120 5.95 -17.88 -0.81
CA PRO A 120 5.97 -19.22 -1.40
C PRO A 120 4.62 -19.95 -1.30
N GLU A 121 3.81 -19.61 -0.30
CA GLU A 121 2.47 -20.17 -0.11
C GLU A 121 1.39 -19.52 -1.00
N TRP A 122 1.72 -18.51 -1.82
CA TRP A 122 0.75 -17.81 -2.66
C TRP A 122 0.03 -18.74 -3.64
N GLY A 123 -1.30 -18.64 -3.69
CA GLY A 123 -2.16 -19.50 -4.51
C GLY A 123 -2.50 -20.85 -3.88
N THR A 124 -2.06 -21.11 -2.65
CA THR A 124 -2.44 -22.29 -1.87
C THR A 124 -3.51 -21.95 -0.83
N SER A 125 -4.10 -22.97 -0.20
CA SER A 125 -5.05 -22.79 0.91
C SER A 125 -4.44 -22.18 2.17
N ALA A 126 -3.10 -22.17 2.29
CA ALA A 126 -2.39 -21.56 3.42
C ALA A 126 -2.25 -20.03 3.30
N TYR A 127 -2.46 -19.47 2.11
CA TYR A 127 -2.37 -18.03 1.88
C TYR A 127 -3.62 -17.31 2.42
N PRO A 128 -3.48 -16.19 3.17
CA PRO A 128 -4.62 -15.49 3.74
C PRO A 128 -5.58 -14.99 2.66
N LYS A 129 -6.86 -14.93 3.05
CA LYS A 129 -7.88 -14.24 2.26
C LYS A 129 -7.63 -12.74 2.31
N GLU A 130 -8.15 -12.04 1.31
CA GLU A 130 -8.09 -10.59 1.24
C GLU A 130 -8.78 -9.95 2.45
N ILE A 131 -8.05 -9.08 3.16
CA ILE A 131 -8.56 -8.39 4.37
C ILE A 131 -9.62 -7.32 4.03
N VAL A 132 -9.63 -6.86 2.78
CA VAL A 132 -10.63 -5.95 2.21
C VAL A 132 -10.91 -6.34 0.77
N GLU A 133 -12.14 -6.17 0.31
CA GLU A 133 -12.52 -6.42 -1.08
C GLU A 133 -12.15 -5.22 -1.96
N HIS A 134 -11.48 -5.45 -3.09
CA HIS A 134 -10.92 -4.36 -3.91
C HIS A 134 -11.98 -3.34 -4.35
N LYS A 135 -13.16 -3.79 -4.80
CA LYS A 135 -14.20 -2.89 -5.31
C LYS A 135 -14.77 -2.02 -4.19
N ALA A 136 -15.15 -2.63 -3.07
CA ALA A 136 -15.64 -1.92 -1.90
C ALA A 136 -14.62 -0.90 -1.36
N ALA A 137 -13.35 -1.30 -1.24
CA ALA A 137 -12.28 -0.42 -0.78
C ALA A 137 -12.07 0.77 -1.73
N ARG A 138 -12.14 0.54 -3.05
CA ARG A 138 -12.04 1.60 -4.06
C ARG A 138 -13.20 2.59 -3.94
N GLU A 139 -14.43 2.10 -3.82
CA GLU A 139 -15.63 2.94 -3.70
C GLU A 139 -15.58 3.79 -2.42
N LEU A 140 -15.22 3.18 -1.30
CA LEU A 140 -15.03 3.87 -0.03
C LEU A 140 -13.98 4.98 -0.14
N CYS A 141 -12.81 4.69 -0.72
CA CYS A 141 -11.77 5.69 -0.91
C CYS A 141 -12.24 6.88 -1.76
N LEU A 142 -12.95 6.63 -2.85
CA LEU A 142 -13.46 7.72 -3.70
C LEU A 142 -14.49 8.57 -2.94
N ALA A 143 -15.36 7.94 -2.15
CA ALA A 143 -16.35 8.65 -1.33
C ALA A 143 -15.68 9.52 -0.26
N THR A 144 -14.74 8.96 0.52
CA THR A 144 -14.02 9.68 1.60
C THR A 144 -13.27 10.89 1.06
N TYR A 145 -12.55 10.74 -0.06
CA TYR A 145 -11.82 11.87 -0.65
C TYR A 145 -12.76 12.92 -1.24
N LYS A 146 -13.87 12.51 -1.88
CA LYS A 146 -14.86 13.44 -2.41
C LYS A 146 -15.51 14.26 -1.28
N GLU A 147 -15.86 13.62 -0.18
CA GLU A 147 -16.43 14.29 0.99
C GLU A 147 -15.47 15.34 1.57
N ALA A 148 -14.21 14.95 1.81
CA ALA A 148 -13.18 15.82 2.37
C ALA A 148 -12.78 16.99 1.45
N LEU A 149 -12.93 16.83 0.13
CA LEU A 149 -12.63 17.89 -0.84
C LEU A 149 -13.83 18.83 -1.10
N ASN A 150 -15.05 18.35 -0.86
CA ASN A 150 -16.27 19.15 -0.96
C ASN A 150 -16.56 19.99 0.29
N THR A 151 -15.82 19.77 1.38
CA THR A 151 -15.99 20.53 2.64
C THR A 151 -15.24 21.87 2.66
N ASN A 152 -14.74 22.34 1.50
CA ASN A 152 -14.08 23.63 1.31
C ASN A 152 -14.91 24.57 0.43
#